data_AF-A0A3D5BNU3-F1
#
_entry.id   AF-A0A3D5BNU3-F1
#
_cell.length_a   1.000
_cell.length_b   1.000
_cell.length_c   1.000
_cell.angle_alpha   90.00
_cell.angle_beta   90.00
_cell.angle_gamma   90.00
#
_symmetry.space_group_name_H-M   'P 1'
#
loop_
_entity.id
_entity.type
_entity.pdbx_description
1 polymer ?
#
loop_
_entity_poly.entity_id
_entity_poly.type
_entity_poly.pdbx_seq_one_letter_code
_entity_poly.pdbx_strand_id
1 'polypeptide(L)'
;MSAGAGLSRAFVALFLAAGLAACATADFDRSLERTNARVSGFTDATAVLARDAEQRQALDAKAAELLTKVLDEDLAVQLAMVNSPEFQAILARNWERAAEAAQSGRIANPVFTFERVHVLDEVEFGRLLTVGLIDLLTYPVRQGV
;
A
#
# COMPACT_ATOMS: atom_id res chain seq x y z
N MET A 1 3.08 -16.03 -43.47
CA MET A 1 3.38 -16.41 -42.06
C MET A 1 3.88 -15.21 -41.23
N SER A 2 3.13 -14.11 -41.13
CA SER A 2 3.54 -12.90 -40.36
C SER A 2 2.52 -12.43 -39.31
N ALA A 3 1.30 -13.01 -39.29
CA ALA A 3 0.24 -12.56 -38.39
C ALA A 3 0.39 -13.03 -36.92
N GLY A 4 1.13 -14.12 -36.67
CA GLY A 4 1.26 -14.72 -35.33
C GLY A 4 2.19 -13.97 -34.36
N ALA A 5 3.17 -13.24 -34.87
CA ALA A 5 4.15 -12.52 -34.05
C ALA A 5 3.56 -11.27 -33.38
N GLY A 6 2.61 -10.59 -34.05
CA GLY A 6 1.93 -9.40 -33.51
C GLY A 6 0.96 -9.74 -32.37
N LEU A 7 0.22 -10.84 -32.51
CA LEU A 7 -0.75 -11.29 -31.50
C LEU A 7 -0.05 -11.77 -30.21
N SER A 8 1.07 -12.49 -30.34
CA SER A 8 1.87 -12.95 -29.21
C SER A 8 2.51 -11.79 -28.42
N ARG A 9 3.01 -10.76 -29.13
CA ARG A 9 3.55 -9.54 -28.50
C ARG A 9 2.50 -8.74 -27.73
N ALA A 10 1.29 -8.62 -28.29
CA ALA A 10 0.18 -7.95 -27.62
C ALA A 10 -0.26 -8.69 -26.35
N PHE A 11 -0.31 -10.02 -26.38
CA PHE A 11 -0.62 -10.84 -25.21
C PHE A 11 0.43 -10.72 -24.10
N VAL A 12 1.72 -10.73 -24.45
CA VAL A 12 2.81 -10.54 -23.46
C VAL A 12 2.74 -9.15 -22.84
N ALA A 13 2.49 -8.11 -23.63
CA ALA A 13 2.34 -6.74 -23.13
C ALA A 13 1.13 -6.60 -22.19
N LEU A 14 0.01 -7.23 -22.52
CA LEU A 14 -1.20 -7.21 -21.69
C LEU A 14 -0.99 -7.97 -20.38
N PHE A 15 -0.32 -9.12 -20.40
CA PHE A 15 0.02 -9.89 -19.20
C PHE A 15 1.00 -9.14 -18.29
N LEU A 16 2.02 -8.49 -18.86
CA LEU A 16 2.91 -7.62 -18.10
C LEU A 16 2.13 -6.47 -17.47
N ALA A 17 1.32 -5.74 -18.24
CA ALA A 17 0.54 -4.62 -17.73
C ALA A 17 -0.42 -5.02 -16.60
N ALA A 18 -1.07 -6.18 -16.72
CA ALA A 18 -1.92 -6.73 -15.66
C ALA A 18 -1.13 -7.14 -14.41
N GLY A 19 0.08 -7.67 -14.57
CA GLY A 19 0.98 -8.01 -13.46
C GLY A 19 1.43 -6.79 -12.66
N LEU A 20 1.68 -5.64 -13.31
CA LEU A 20 2.04 -4.40 -12.59
C LEU A 20 0.87 -3.85 -11.75
N ALA A 21 -0.38 -4.09 -12.15
CA ALA A 21 -1.56 -3.68 -11.38
C ALA A 21 -1.78 -4.54 -10.11
N ALA A 22 -1.10 -5.68 -9.98
CA ALA A 22 -1.21 -6.57 -8.82
C ALA A 22 -0.32 -6.15 -7.61
N CYS A 23 0.43 -5.05 -7.71
CA CYS A 23 1.11 -4.44 -6.58
C CYS A 23 0.09 -3.78 -5.63
N ALA A 24 -0.62 -4.59 -4.84
CA ALA A 24 -1.62 -4.13 -3.86
C ALA A 24 -0.94 -3.44 -2.67
N THR A 25 -0.67 -2.14 -2.77
CA THR A 25 -0.12 -1.35 -1.65
C THR A 25 -1.17 -1.11 -0.57
N ALA A 26 -0.74 -0.96 0.69
CA ALA A 26 -1.63 -0.56 1.78
C ALA A 26 -2.08 0.90 1.57
N ASP A 27 -3.39 1.12 1.55
CA ASP A 27 -4.00 2.46 1.38
C ASP A 27 -4.10 3.15 2.76
N PHE A 28 -2.97 3.73 3.20
CA PHE A 28 -2.89 4.45 4.48
C PHE A 28 -3.71 5.74 4.48
N ASP A 29 -3.79 6.43 3.34
CA ASP A 29 -4.48 7.73 3.24
C ASP A 29 -5.98 7.54 3.48
N ARG A 30 -6.59 6.50 2.91
CA ARG A 30 -7.97 6.11 3.21
C ARG A 30 -8.17 5.68 4.67
N SER A 31 -7.16 5.10 5.31
CA SER A 31 -7.22 4.75 6.74
C SER A 31 -7.22 6.00 7.62
N LEU A 32 -6.40 6.99 7.26
CA LEU A 32 -6.29 8.27 7.95
C LEU A 32 -7.56 9.11 7.78
N GLU A 33 -8.11 9.18 6.57
CA GLU A 33 -9.40 9.82 6.29
C GLU A 33 -10.55 9.21 7.11
N ARG A 34 -10.66 7.87 7.14
CA ARG A 34 -11.66 7.18 7.96
C ARG A 34 -11.47 7.45 9.46
N THR A 35 -10.23 7.59 9.91
CA THR A 35 -9.92 7.92 11.31
C THR A 35 -10.35 9.35 11.61
N ASN A 36 -9.97 10.32 10.78
CA ASN A 36 -10.38 11.72 10.88
C ASN A 36 -11.92 11.87 10.91
N ALA A 37 -12.63 11.13 10.04
CA ALA A 37 -14.09 11.13 10.01
C ALA A 37 -14.75 10.54 11.27
N ARG A 38 -14.08 9.62 11.99
CA ARG A 38 -14.59 9.05 13.24
C ARG A 38 -14.34 9.96 14.43
N VAL A 39 -13.22 10.70 14.42
CA VAL A 39 -12.84 11.58 15.52
C VAL A 39 -13.37 13.01 15.36
N SER A 40 -14.04 13.32 14.23
CA SER A 40 -14.61 14.65 13.99
C SER A 40 -15.66 15.08 15.04
N GLY A 41 -16.25 14.15 15.78
CA GLY A 41 -17.12 14.47 16.92
C GLY A 41 -16.37 14.83 18.21
N PHE A 42 -15.05 14.65 18.25
CA PHE A 42 -14.17 14.92 19.39
C PHE A 42 -13.20 16.09 19.13
N THR A 43 -12.84 16.35 17.87
CA THR A 43 -11.95 17.44 17.49
C THR A 43 -12.15 17.83 16.04
N ASP A 44 -12.04 19.13 15.75
CA ASP A 44 -11.98 19.67 14.38
C ASP A 44 -10.57 19.57 13.77
N ALA A 45 -9.60 19.02 14.51
CA ALA A 45 -8.25 18.83 14.04
C ALA A 45 -8.11 17.62 13.11
N THR A 46 -7.62 17.86 11.89
CA THR A 46 -7.33 16.80 10.91
C THR A 46 -5.90 16.30 11.08
N ALA A 47 -5.73 15.00 11.34
CA ALA A 47 -4.42 14.37 11.32
C ALA A 47 -3.93 14.22 9.87
N VAL A 48 -2.70 14.64 9.61
CA VAL A 48 -2.01 14.52 8.31
C VAL A 48 -0.58 14.03 8.57
N LEU A 49 -0.14 13.02 7.81
CA LEU A 49 1.25 12.57 7.83
C LEU A 49 2.03 13.27 6.71
N ALA A 50 3.03 14.08 7.04
CA ALA A 50 3.91 14.68 6.05
C ALA A 50 5.03 13.70 5.64
N ARG A 51 5.12 13.40 4.35
CA ARG A 51 6.05 12.44 3.73
C ARG A 51 7.21 13.12 3.01
N ASP A 52 7.04 14.37 2.58
CA ASP A 52 8.04 15.13 1.86
C ASP A 52 8.33 16.51 2.49
N ALA A 53 9.24 17.27 1.87
CA ALA A 53 9.62 18.60 2.36
C ALA A 53 8.50 19.64 2.17
N GLU A 54 7.75 19.56 1.08
CA GLU A 54 6.68 20.49 0.75
C GLU A 54 5.51 20.35 1.74
N GLN A 55 5.13 19.12 2.05
CA GLN A 55 4.10 18.80 3.04
C GLN A 55 4.50 19.24 4.45
N ARG A 56 5.78 19.09 4.83
CA ARG A 56 6.28 19.60 6.11
C ARG A 56 6.20 21.12 6.17
N GLN A 57 6.63 21.81 5.12
CA GLN A 57 6.53 23.26 5.03
C GLN A 57 5.06 23.74 5.09
N ALA A 58 4.12 23.01 4.49
CA ALA A 58 2.71 23.31 4.58
C ALA A 58 2.15 23.18 6.02
N LEU A 59 2.60 22.16 6.77
CA LEU A 59 2.26 22.03 8.19
C LEU A 59 2.85 23.17 9.04
N ASP A 60 4.10 23.55 8.79
CA ASP A 60 4.76 24.66 9.48
C ASP A 60 4.05 26.00 9.20
N ALA A 61 3.65 26.24 7.95
CA ALA A 61 2.89 27.42 7.56
C ALA A 61 1.51 27.45 8.25
N LYS A 62 0.84 26.29 8.34
CA LYS A 62 -0.42 26.17 9.07
C LYS A 62 -0.24 26.42 10.57
N ALA A 63 0.82 25.89 11.18
CA ALA A 63 1.15 26.15 12.57
C ALA A 63 1.37 27.66 12.82
N ALA A 64 2.12 28.32 11.94
CA ALA A 64 2.35 29.76 12.01
C ALA A 64 1.04 30.57 11.88
N GLU A 65 0.12 30.17 11.01
CA GLU A 65 -1.21 30.80 10.91
C GLU A 65 -2.00 30.66 12.21
N LEU A 66 -2.04 29.46 12.81
CA LEU A 66 -2.77 29.22 14.06
C LEU A 66 -2.20 30.06 15.21
N LEU A 67 -0.89 30.26 15.26
CA LEU A 67 -0.21 31.09 16.25
C LEU A 67 -0.51 32.60 16.12
N THR A 68 -1.14 33.05 15.02
CA THR A 68 -1.62 34.44 14.90
C THR A 68 -2.94 34.70 15.60
N LYS A 69 -3.67 33.64 15.97
CA LYS A 69 -4.99 33.70 16.62
C LYS A 69 -4.82 33.53 18.14
N VAL A 70 -5.82 33.96 18.91
CA VAL A 70 -5.87 33.63 20.35
C VAL A 70 -6.13 32.13 20.46
N LEU A 71 -5.25 31.40 21.14
CA LEU A 71 -5.36 29.95 21.31
C LEU A 71 -6.45 29.62 22.33
N ASP A 72 -7.54 29.02 21.85
CA ASP A 72 -8.48 28.26 22.66
C ASP A 72 -8.06 26.77 22.71
N GLU A 73 -8.84 25.94 23.41
CA GLU A 73 -8.54 24.52 23.59
C GLU A 73 -8.43 23.78 22.24
N ASP A 74 -9.37 24.03 21.33
CA ASP A 74 -9.43 23.37 20.02
C ASP A 74 -8.26 23.77 19.12
N LEU A 75 -7.94 25.07 19.06
CA LEU A 75 -6.78 25.57 18.31
C LEU A 75 -5.46 25.07 18.91
N ALA A 76 -5.38 24.90 20.23
CA ALA A 76 -4.19 24.32 20.88
C ALA A 76 -3.99 22.85 20.49
N VAL A 77 -5.07 22.05 20.47
CA VAL A 77 -5.02 20.66 19.98
C VAL A 77 -4.64 20.61 18.51
N GLN A 78 -5.24 21.46 17.68
CA GLN A 78 -4.94 21.53 16.25
C GLN A 78 -3.48 21.91 16.00
N LEU A 79 -2.95 22.88 16.74
CA LEU A 79 -1.55 23.28 16.69
C LEU A 79 -0.62 22.12 17.10
N ALA A 80 -0.95 21.41 18.18
CA ALA A 80 -0.17 20.26 18.62
C ALA A 80 -0.11 19.15 17.56
N MET A 81 -1.23 18.88 16.87
CA MET A 81 -1.29 17.86 15.81
C MET A 81 -0.51 18.24 14.55
N VAL A 82 -0.47 19.53 14.16
CA VAL A 82 0.27 19.95 12.96
C VAL A 82 1.76 20.17 13.21
N ASN A 83 2.14 20.57 14.43
CA ASN A 83 3.51 21.01 14.74
C ASN A 83 4.35 20.01 15.57
N SER A 84 3.76 18.93 16.10
CA SER A 84 4.49 17.95 16.92
C SER A 84 5.23 16.90 16.07
N PRO A 85 6.57 16.77 16.22
CA PRO A 85 7.33 15.67 15.62
C PRO A 85 6.93 14.30 16.18
N GLU A 86 6.58 14.22 17.46
CA GLU A 86 6.16 12.99 18.12
C GLU A 86 4.84 12.47 17.55
N PHE A 87 3.90 13.38 17.26
CA PHE A 87 2.65 13.03 16.59
C PHE A 87 2.90 12.49 15.18
N GLN A 88 3.77 13.15 14.39
CA GLN A 88 4.20 12.64 13.09
C GLN A 88 4.86 11.26 13.20
N ALA A 89 5.69 11.03 14.23
CA ALA A 89 6.32 9.73 14.46
C ALA A 89 5.30 8.63 14.83
N ILE A 90 4.24 8.96 15.58
CA ILE A 90 3.15 8.04 15.87
C ILE A 90 2.39 7.69 14.58
N LEU A 91 2.06 8.67 13.74
CA LEU A 91 1.40 8.43 12.46
C LEU A 91 2.26 7.55 11.55
N ALA A 92 3.57 7.81 11.46
CA ALA A 92 4.51 7.02 10.67
C ALA A 92 4.63 5.57 11.16
N ARG A 93 4.70 5.33 12.48
CA ARG A 93 4.70 3.97 13.04
C ARG A 93 3.40 3.22 12.77
N ASN A 94 2.27 3.91 12.80
CA ASN A 94 0.99 3.28 12.44
C ASN A 94 0.92 2.96 10.96
N TRP A 95 1.54 3.76 10.10
CA TRP A 95 1.67 3.45 8.68
C TRP A 95 2.52 2.18 8.45
N GLU A 96 3.67 2.08 9.13
CA GLU A 96 4.50 0.87 9.11
C GLU A 96 3.71 -0.37 9.53
N ARG A 97 3.01 -0.30 10.66
CA ARG A 97 2.17 -1.41 11.15
C ARG A 97 1.03 -1.76 10.21
N ALA A 98 0.39 -0.77 9.59
CA ALA A 98 -0.65 -1.01 8.59
C ALA A 98 -0.07 -1.69 7.34
N ALA A 99 1.15 -1.32 6.93
CA ALA A 99 1.85 -2.00 5.84
C ALA A 99 2.20 -3.44 6.23
N GLU A 100 2.72 -3.68 7.44
CA GLU A 100 3.03 -5.02 7.95
C GLU A 100 1.79 -5.91 8.02
N ALA A 101 0.67 -5.39 8.56
CA ALA A 101 -0.62 -6.06 8.58
C ALA A 101 -1.07 -6.46 7.16
N ALA A 102 -1.05 -5.50 6.22
CA ALA A 102 -1.41 -5.75 4.83
C ALA A 102 -0.48 -6.77 4.14
N GLN A 103 0.82 -6.79 4.46
CA GLN A 103 1.77 -7.80 3.96
C GLN A 103 1.48 -9.18 4.56
N SER A 104 1.17 -9.26 5.85
CA SER A 104 0.83 -10.52 6.52
C SER A 104 -0.44 -11.16 5.96
N GLY A 105 -1.37 -10.34 5.44
CA GLY A 105 -2.60 -10.80 4.82
C GLY A 105 -2.47 -11.31 3.38
N ARG A 106 -1.28 -11.22 2.76
CA ARG A 106 -1.08 -11.63 1.36
C ARG A 106 -1.01 -13.14 1.20
N ILE A 107 -1.43 -13.62 0.03
CA ILE A 107 -1.17 -15.00 -0.42
C ILE A 107 0.32 -15.12 -0.78
N ALA A 108 0.93 -16.26 -0.47
CA ALA A 108 2.29 -16.57 -0.91
C ALA A 108 2.40 -16.54 -2.45
N ASN A 109 3.52 -16.06 -2.96
CA ASN A 109 3.74 -16.03 -4.41
C ASN A 109 3.72 -17.46 -4.99
N PRO A 110 3.06 -17.67 -6.14
CA PRO A 110 3.05 -18.98 -6.79
C PRO A 110 4.47 -19.39 -7.18
N VAL A 111 4.76 -20.69 -7.05
CA VAL A 111 6.05 -21.26 -7.46
C VAL A 111 5.92 -21.79 -8.87
N PHE A 112 6.71 -21.25 -9.80
CA PHE A 112 6.82 -21.75 -11.16
C PHE A 112 8.11 -22.53 -11.32
N THR A 113 7.99 -23.80 -11.73
CA THR A 113 9.13 -24.68 -12.01
C THR A 113 9.12 -25.00 -13.50
N PHE A 114 10.27 -24.75 -14.14
CA PHE A 114 10.51 -25.10 -15.53
C PHE A 114 11.72 -26.04 -15.59
N GLU A 115 11.54 -27.19 -16.19
CA GLU A 115 12.60 -28.19 -16.35
C GLU A 115 12.77 -28.52 -17.83
N ARG A 116 14.02 -28.81 -18.20
CA ARG A 116 14.40 -29.30 -19.51
C ARG A 116 15.28 -30.51 -19.30
N VAL A 117 14.79 -31.68 -19.69
CA VAL A 117 15.52 -32.94 -19.55
C VAL A 117 15.91 -33.41 -20.95
N HIS A 118 17.13 -33.93 -21.09
CA HIS A 118 17.59 -34.57 -22.32
C HIS A 118 17.80 -36.04 -22.02
N VAL A 119 17.14 -36.91 -22.78
CA VAL A 119 17.31 -38.36 -22.68
C VAL A 119 17.60 -38.88 -24.08
N LEU A 120 18.82 -39.38 -24.29
CA LEU A 120 19.32 -39.79 -25.61
C LEU A 120 19.21 -38.66 -26.64
N ASP A 121 18.36 -38.84 -27.66
CA ASP A 121 18.04 -37.90 -28.73
C ASP A 121 16.73 -37.14 -28.50
N GLU A 122 16.10 -37.31 -27.34
CA GLU A 122 14.86 -36.64 -26.95
C GLU A 122 15.09 -35.48 -25.97
N VAL A 123 14.27 -34.44 -26.11
CA VAL A 123 14.23 -33.27 -25.23
C VAL A 123 12.83 -33.15 -24.64
N GLU A 124 12.74 -33.26 -23.32
CA GLU A 124 11.50 -33.08 -22.57
C GLU A 124 11.48 -31.72 -21.87
N PHE A 125 10.28 -31.14 -21.78
CA PHE A 125 10.03 -29.87 -21.09
C PHE A 125 8.93 -30.04 -20.06
N GLY A 126 9.28 -29.95 -18.78
CA GLY A 126 8.31 -29.90 -17.69
C GLY A 126 8.01 -28.47 -17.25
N ARG A 127 6.74 -28.23 -16.94
CA ARG A 127 6.20 -26.93 -16.50
C ARG A 127 5.22 -27.17 -15.38
N LEU A 128 5.52 -26.65 -14.19
CA LEU A 128 4.68 -26.78 -13.01
C LEU A 128 4.42 -25.40 -12.39
N LEU A 129 3.17 -25.14 -12.01
CA LEU A 129 2.77 -23.96 -11.26
C LEU A 129 2.06 -24.42 -9.98
N THR A 130 2.60 -24.05 -8.82
CA THR A 130 2.09 -24.47 -7.52
C THR A 130 1.59 -23.27 -6.72
N VAL A 131 0.44 -23.43 -6.09
CA VAL A 131 -0.21 -22.44 -5.20
C VAL A 131 -0.61 -23.10 -3.88
N GLY A 132 -0.56 -22.35 -2.78
CA GLY A 132 -1.00 -22.82 -1.47
C GLY A 132 -2.53 -22.88 -1.40
N LEU A 133 -3.11 -24.08 -1.28
CA LEU A 133 -4.57 -24.26 -1.18
C LEU A 133 -5.15 -23.52 0.04
N ILE A 134 -4.49 -23.62 1.19
CA ILE A 134 -4.95 -22.95 2.41
C ILE A 134 -4.89 -21.43 2.25
N ASP A 135 -3.87 -20.90 1.56
CA ASP A 135 -3.78 -19.46 1.30
C ASP A 135 -4.94 -18.99 0.41
N LEU A 136 -5.31 -19.76 -0.61
CA LEU A 136 -6.46 -19.45 -1.47
C LEU A 136 -7.79 -19.50 -0.70
N LEU A 137 -8.00 -20.53 0.12
CA LEU A 137 -9.23 -20.69 0.90
C LEU A 137 -9.37 -19.64 2.00
N THR A 138 -8.26 -19.20 2.59
CA THR A 138 -8.25 -18.22 3.69
C THR A 138 -8.09 -16.77 3.22
N TYR A 139 -7.83 -16.52 1.94
CA TYR A 139 -7.60 -15.18 1.41
C TYR A 139 -8.70 -14.16 1.72
N PRO A 140 -10.01 -14.46 1.54
CA PRO A 140 -11.06 -13.47 1.82
C PRO A 140 -11.07 -13.00 3.27
N VAL A 141 -10.69 -13.88 4.20
CA VAL A 141 -10.62 -13.57 5.64
C VAL A 141 -9.40 -12.70 5.96
N ARG A 142 -8.27 -12.94 5.27
CA ARG A 142 -7.02 -12.20 5.46
C ARG A 142 -7.06 -10.76 4.91
N GLN A 143 -7.96 -10.45 3.98
CA GLN A 143 -8.13 -9.09 3.44
C GLN A 143 -8.78 -8.09 4.42
N GLY A 144 -9.32 -8.57 5.55
CA GLY A 144 -9.94 -7.72 6.58
C GLY A 144 -8.97 -7.14 7.61
N VAL A 145 -7.68 -7.45 7.51
CA VAL A 145 -6.60 -7.00 8.40
C VAL A 145 -5.87 -5.83 7.75
#